data_AF-A0A959GYP5-F1
#
_entry.id   AF-A0A959GYP5-F1
#
_cell.length_a   1.000
_cell.length_b   1.000
_cell.length_c   1.000
_cell.angle_alpha   90.00
_cell.angle_beta   90.00
_cell.angle_gamma   90.00
#
_symmetry.space_group_name_H-M   'P 1'
#
loop_
_entity.id
_entity.type
_entity.pdbx_description
1 polymer ?
#
loop_
_entity_poly.entity_id
_entity_poly.type
_entity_poly.pdbx_seq_one_letter_code
_entity_poly.pdbx_strand_id
1 'polypeptide(L)'
;PWYAAWDLAFHCVSLAMVDAEFAKNQLILFLREWYMHPNGQLPAYEWAFGDVNPPVHAWSCLEVYKMDKARTGSGDVDFLKKVFQKLLINFTWWVNRKDKNGNNVFEG
;
A
#
# COMPACT_ATOMS: atom_id res chain seq x y z
N PRO A 1 16.13 -12.77 0.69
CA PRO A 1 15.73 -11.37 0.94
C PRO A 1 14.37 -11.33 1.64
N TRP A 2 14.19 -10.36 2.53
CA TRP A 2 12.96 -10.14 3.30
C TRP A 2 12.29 -8.86 2.83
N TYR A 3 11.01 -8.69 3.12
CA TYR A 3 10.31 -7.44 2.81
C TYR A 3 10.17 -6.56 4.05
N ALA A 4 10.29 -5.26 3.81
CA ALA A 4 9.69 -4.22 4.62
C ALA A 4 8.56 -3.58 3.79
N ALA A 5 7.37 -3.49 4.36
CA ALA A 5 6.18 -3.12 3.59
C ALA A 5 6.33 -1.71 2.99
N TRP A 6 6.90 -0.77 3.73
CA TRP A 6 7.11 0.60 3.22
C TRP A 6 8.25 0.68 2.19
N ASP A 7 9.38 -0.01 2.38
CA ASP A 7 10.49 -0.05 1.42
C ASP A 7 9.98 -0.58 0.07
N LEU A 8 9.19 -1.66 0.08
CA LEU A 8 8.63 -2.20 -1.16
C LEU A 8 7.69 -1.21 -1.84
N ALA A 9 6.88 -0.47 -1.07
CA ALA A 9 6.04 0.58 -1.63
C ALA A 9 6.89 1.69 -2.30
N PHE A 10 8.02 2.09 -1.72
CA PHE A 10 8.98 3.01 -2.37
C PHE A 10 9.61 2.39 -3.63
N HIS A 11 10.07 1.14 -3.54
CA HIS A 11 10.66 0.43 -4.69
C HIS A 11 9.68 0.32 -5.86
N CYS A 12 8.39 0.08 -5.61
CA CYS A 12 7.38 -0.04 -6.66
C CYS A 12 7.25 1.24 -7.50
N VAL A 13 7.42 2.43 -6.89
CA VAL A 13 7.43 3.69 -7.64
C VAL A 13 8.60 3.75 -8.60
N SER A 14 9.80 3.38 -8.15
CA SER A 14 10.98 3.32 -9.03
C SER A 14 10.85 2.23 -10.10
N LEU A 15 10.37 1.04 -9.74
CA LEU A 15 10.19 -0.09 -10.65
C LEU A 15 9.16 0.20 -11.74
N ALA A 16 8.15 1.01 -11.46
CA ALA A 16 7.13 1.37 -12.44
C ALA A 16 7.69 2.13 -13.66
N MET A 17 8.89 2.72 -13.56
CA MET A 17 9.58 3.31 -14.71
C MET A 17 9.94 2.26 -15.77
N VAL A 18 10.18 1.01 -15.34
CA VAL A 18 10.56 -0.11 -16.20
C VAL A 18 9.34 -1.00 -16.42
N ASP A 19 8.72 -1.49 -15.34
CA ASP A 19 7.60 -2.42 -15.37
C ASP A 19 6.52 -2.02 -14.34
N ALA A 20 5.57 -1.19 -14.80
CA ALA A 20 4.44 -0.77 -13.99
C ALA A 20 3.48 -1.92 -13.66
N GLU A 21 3.35 -2.95 -14.51
CA GLU A 21 2.45 -4.06 -14.24
C GLU A 21 3.01 -4.93 -13.10
N PHE A 22 4.31 -5.18 -13.10
CA PHE A 22 4.98 -5.81 -11.97
C PHE A 22 4.80 -4.99 -10.68
N ALA A 23 5.04 -3.68 -10.72
CA ALA A 23 4.89 -2.80 -9.56
C ALA A 23 3.44 -2.82 -9.00
N LYS A 24 2.42 -2.75 -9.86
CA LYS A 24 1.01 -2.88 -9.46
C LYS A 24 0.74 -4.23 -8.79
N ASN A 25 1.25 -5.31 -9.35
CA ASN A 25 1.06 -6.65 -8.80
C ASN A 25 1.73 -6.82 -7.44
N GLN A 26 2.92 -6.24 -7.23
CA GLN A 26 3.57 -6.18 -5.92
C GLN A 26 2.74 -5.40 -4.90
N LEU A 27 2.23 -4.22 -5.26
CA LEU A 27 1.38 -3.43 -4.36
C LEU A 27 0.07 -4.14 -4.02
N ILE A 28 -0.56 -4.80 -5.00
CA ILE A 28 -1.77 -5.59 -4.78
C ILE A 28 -1.48 -6.73 -3.81
N LEU A 29 -0.34 -7.42 -3.91
CA LEU A 29 0.00 -8.58 -3.08
C LEU A 29 -0.16 -8.26 -1.59
N PHE A 30 0.38 -7.13 -1.15
CA PHE A 30 0.31 -6.67 0.25
C PHE A 30 -1.10 -6.36 0.72
N LEU A 31 -1.97 -5.96 -0.20
CA LEU A 31 -3.37 -5.62 0.08
C LEU A 31 -4.31 -6.84 0.02
N ARG A 32 -3.81 -8.03 -0.35
CA ARG A 32 -4.60 -9.25 -0.36
C ARG A 32 -4.80 -9.80 1.05
N GLU A 33 -5.85 -10.58 1.22
CA GLU A 33 -6.27 -11.25 2.46
C GLU A 33 -5.23 -12.17 3.10
N TRP A 34 -4.20 -12.58 2.35
CA TRP A 34 -3.09 -13.42 2.80
C TRP A 34 -1.95 -12.60 3.44
N TYR A 35 -1.88 -11.29 3.18
CA TYR A 35 -0.81 -10.39 3.65
C TYR A 35 -1.34 -9.28 4.55
N MET A 36 -2.52 -8.73 4.25
CA MET A 36 -3.21 -7.78 5.10
C MET A 36 -4.05 -8.53 6.14
N HIS A 37 -3.86 -8.19 7.42
CA HIS A 37 -4.67 -8.74 8.48
C HIS A 37 -6.15 -8.31 8.31
N PRO A 38 -7.16 -9.14 8.65
CA PRO A 38 -8.58 -8.82 8.43
C PRO A 38 -9.07 -7.51 9.06
N ASN A 39 -8.38 -6.99 10.07
CA ASN A 39 -8.68 -5.69 10.70
C ASN A 39 -8.13 -4.48 9.91
N GLY A 40 -7.41 -4.69 8.79
CA GLY A 40 -6.78 -3.65 7.99
C GLY A 40 -5.29 -3.44 8.24
N GLN A 41 -4.69 -4.06 9.25
CA GLN A 41 -3.26 -3.91 9.54
C GLN A 41 -2.40 -4.48 8.41
N LEU A 42 -1.41 -3.71 7.98
CA LEU A 42 -0.32 -4.17 7.12
C LEU A 42 0.91 -4.46 7.98
N PRO A 43 1.34 -5.73 8.09
CA PRO A 43 2.57 -6.10 8.79
C PRO A 43 3.81 -5.40 8.22
N ALA A 44 4.67 -4.89 9.10
CA ALA A 44 5.95 -4.29 8.71
C ALA A 44 6.88 -5.29 8.01
N TYR A 45 7.06 -6.48 8.60
CA TYR A 45 8.05 -7.49 8.19
C TYR A 45 7.48 -8.91 8.31
N GLU A 46 8.10 -9.86 7.60
CA GLU A 46 7.69 -11.28 7.61
C GLU A 46 7.90 -12.02 8.94
N TRP A 47 8.67 -11.45 9.88
CA TRP A 47 8.91 -12.00 11.22
C TRP A 47 8.28 -11.18 12.36
N ALA A 48 7.66 -10.05 12.05
CA ALA A 48 7.08 -9.15 13.05
C ALA A 48 5.71 -8.66 12.61
N PHE A 49 4.73 -9.58 12.62
CA PHE A 49 3.37 -9.29 12.16
C PHE A 49 2.60 -8.26 13.00
N GLY A 50 3.05 -7.99 14.22
CA GLY A 50 2.47 -6.97 15.09
C GLY A 50 2.99 -5.55 14.85
N ASP A 51 4.13 -5.40 14.17
CA ASP A 51 4.75 -4.12 13.89
C ASP A 51 4.17 -3.48 12.61
N VAL A 52 4.27 -2.16 12.48
CA VAL A 52 3.78 -1.40 11.33
C VAL A 52 4.79 -0.36 10.87
N ASN A 53 4.86 -0.16 9.55
CA ASN A 53 5.63 0.93 8.96
C ASN A 53 4.71 2.12 8.62
N PRO A 54 5.27 3.33 8.37
CA PRO A 54 4.49 4.47 7.89
C PRO A 54 3.60 4.12 6.67
N PRO A 55 2.35 4.61 6.61
CA PRO A 55 1.34 4.15 5.63
C PRO A 55 1.49 4.79 4.25
N VAL A 56 2.59 4.47 3.55
CA VAL A 56 2.90 5.03 2.22
C VAL A 56 2.30 4.26 1.03
N HIS A 57 1.58 3.16 1.29
CA HIS A 57 1.04 2.29 0.22
C HIS A 57 0.03 3.01 -0.68
N ALA A 58 -0.84 3.86 -0.11
CA ALA A 58 -1.83 4.61 -0.89
C ALA A 58 -1.15 5.59 -1.85
N TRP A 59 -0.11 6.29 -1.38
CA TRP A 59 0.71 7.16 -2.21
C TRP A 59 1.38 6.36 -3.34
N SER A 60 2.04 5.24 -3.01
CA SER A 60 2.72 4.41 -4.00
C SER A 60 1.76 3.90 -5.09
N CYS A 61 0.58 3.39 -4.72
CA CYS A 61 -0.44 2.98 -5.69
C CYS A 61 -0.83 4.12 -6.63
N LEU A 62 -1.06 5.32 -6.09
CA LEU A 62 -1.45 6.47 -6.89
C LEU A 62 -0.33 6.91 -7.85
N GLU A 63 0.92 6.92 -7.40
CA GLU A 63 2.06 7.29 -8.26
C GLU A 63 2.29 6.26 -9.37
N VAL A 64 2.25 4.96 -9.06
CA VAL A 64 2.36 3.90 -10.09
C VAL A 64 1.24 4.02 -11.12
N TYR A 65 -0.01 4.30 -10.70
CA TYR A 65 -1.11 4.55 -11.62
C TYR A 65 -0.85 5.77 -12.53
N LYS A 66 -0.40 6.89 -11.97
CA LYS A 66 -0.09 8.11 -12.74
C LYS A 66 1.03 7.87 -13.75
N MET A 67 2.09 7.18 -13.34
CA MET A 67 3.22 6.85 -14.21
C MET A 67 2.80 5.96 -15.37
N ASP A 68 2.04 4.90 -15.10
CA ASP A 68 1.57 4.01 -16.16
C ASP A 68 0.59 4.71 -17.11
N LYS A 69 -0.31 5.56 -16.57
CA LYS A 69 -1.20 6.39 -17.37
C LYS A 69 -0.44 7.36 -18.27
N ALA A 70 0.61 8.00 -17.76
CA ALA A 70 1.44 8.92 -18.55
C ALA A 70 2.17 8.18 -19.69
N ARG A 71 2.61 6.94 -19.45
CA ARG A 71 3.33 6.12 -20.43
C ARG A 71 2.42 5.51 -21.51
N THR A 72 1.22 5.06 -21.13
CA THR A 72 0.32 4.33 -22.02
C THR A 72 -0.78 5.21 -22.63
N GLY A 73 -1.00 6.41 -22.08
CA GLY A 73 -2.11 7.29 -22.44
C GLY A 73 -3.46 6.89 -21.84
N SER A 74 -3.56 5.73 -21.19
CA SER A 74 -4.80 5.21 -20.60
C SER A 74 -4.63 4.91 -19.11
N GLY A 75 -5.61 5.28 -18.29
CA GLY A 75 -5.58 5.02 -16.86
C GLY A 75 -6.12 3.62 -16.54
N ASP A 76 -5.35 2.83 -15.80
CA ASP A 76 -5.80 1.55 -15.25
C ASP A 76 -6.71 1.75 -14.03
N VAL A 77 -7.99 1.98 -14.28
CA VAL A 77 -9.00 2.18 -13.24
C VAL A 77 -9.29 0.89 -12.47
N ASP A 78 -9.11 -0.27 -13.08
CA ASP A 78 -9.37 -1.54 -12.40
C ASP A 78 -8.31 -1.85 -11.35
N PHE A 79 -7.05 -1.45 -11.57
CA PHE A 79 -6.04 -1.39 -10.52
C PHE A 79 -6.49 -0.50 -9.35
N LEU A 80 -6.97 0.72 -9.62
CA LEU A 80 -7.44 1.63 -8.57
C LEU A 80 -8.60 1.02 -7.77
N LYS A 81 -9.58 0.39 -8.42
CA LYS A 81 -10.69 -0.29 -7.74
C LYS A 81 -10.21 -1.37 -6.79
N LYS A 82 -9.23 -2.19 -7.23
CA LYS A 82 -8.65 -3.29 -6.42
C LYS A 82 -7.98 -2.76 -5.16
N VAL A 83 -7.19 -1.71 -5.26
CA VAL A 83 -6.42 -1.18 -4.13
C VAL A 83 -7.26 -0.29 -3.20
N PHE A 84 -8.21 0.48 -3.74
CA PHE A 84 -8.96 1.48 -2.98
C PHE A 84 -9.74 0.88 -1.81
N GLN A 85 -10.50 -0.20 -2.04
CA GLN A 85 -11.30 -0.83 -0.99
C GLN A 85 -10.42 -1.38 0.15
N LYS A 86 -9.26 -1.95 -0.18
CA LYS A 86 -8.32 -2.49 0.80
C LYS A 86 -7.59 -1.40 1.58
N LEU A 87 -7.19 -0.33 0.89
CA LEU A 87 -6.58 0.84 1.51
C LEU A 87 -7.55 1.59 2.42
N LEU A 88 -8.86 1.57 2.12
CA LEU A 88 -9.87 2.12 3.01
C LEU A 88 -9.94 1.34 4.33
N ILE A 89 -9.90 0.01 4.29
CA ILE A 89 -9.84 -0.83 5.49
C ILE A 89 -8.54 -0.52 6.28
N ASN A 90 -7.40 -0.40 5.60
CA ASN A 90 -6.13 -0.02 6.23
C ASN A 90 -6.20 1.36 6.89
N PHE A 91 -6.79 2.35 6.22
CA PHE A 91 -7.00 3.68 6.78
C PHE A 91 -7.88 3.64 8.03
N THR A 92 -8.98 2.89 8.00
CA THR A 92 -9.84 2.69 9.17
C THR A 92 -9.10 2.05 10.34
N TRP A 93 -8.14 1.16 10.10
CA TRP A 93 -7.28 0.63 11.15
C TRP A 93 -6.40 1.71 11.79
N TRP A 94 -5.75 2.55 10.97
CA TRP A 94 -4.90 3.65 11.45
C TRP A 94 -5.67 4.62 12.34
N VAL A 95 -6.85 5.05 11.89
CA VAL A 95 -7.74 5.95 12.67
C VAL A 95 -8.17 5.32 13.99
N ASN A 96 -8.49 4.03 14.03
CA ASN A 96 -9.01 3.41 15.24
C ASN A 96 -7.94 2.96 16.24
N ARG A 97 -6.72 2.68 15.80
CA ARG A 97 -5.70 2.03 16.63
C ARG A 97 -4.45 2.86 16.88
N LYS A 98 -4.18 3.83 16.01
CA LYS A 98 -2.97 4.65 16.07
C LYS A 98 -3.28 6.15 16.19
N ASP A 99 -4.53 6.52 16.42
CA ASP A 99 -4.96 7.86 16.81
C ASP A 99 -5.64 7.81 18.18
N LYS A 100 -4.83 7.72 19.26
CA LYS A 100 -5.34 7.62 20.63
C LYS A 100 -6.16 8.84 21.06
N ASN A 101 -5.90 10.00 20.44
CA ASN A 101 -6.45 11.29 20.83
C ASN A 101 -7.59 11.76 19.90
N GLY A 102 -7.90 11.02 18.83
CA GLY A 102 -8.96 11.34 17.88
C GLY A 102 -8.71 12.62 17.08
N ASN A 103 -7.44 13.01 16.92
CA ASN A 103 -7.05 14.27 16.28
C ASN A 103 -6.45 14.09 14.88
N ASN A 104 -6.53 12.87 14.31
CA ASN A 104 -5.94 12.47 13.04
C ASN A 104 -4.41 12.58 12.98
N VAL A 105 -3.74 12.49 14.14
CA VAL A 105 -2.27 12.38 14.21
C VAL A 105 -1.93 10.94 14.55
N PHE A 106 -1.31 10.24 13.59
CA PHE A 106 -1.00 8.82 13.74
C PHE A 106 0.34 8.62 14.48
N GLU A 107 0.32 7.74 15.48
CA GLU A 107 1.50 7.33 16.25
C GLU A 107 1.99 5.95 15.81
N GLY A 108 3.26 5.83 15.43
CA GLY A 108 3.93 4.59 15.03
C GLY A 108 4.65 3.96 16.19
#